data_AF-A0A1I0P4H5-F1
#
_entry.id   AF-A0A1I0P4H5-F1
#
_cell.length_a   1.000
_cell.length_b   1.000
_cell.length_c   1.000
_cell.angle_alpha   90.00
_cell.angle_beta   90.00
_cell.angle_gamma   90.00
#
_symmetry.space_group_name_H-M   'P 1'
#
loop_
_entity.id
_entity.type
_entity.pdbx_description
1 polymer ?
#
loop_
_entity_poly.entity_id
_entity_poly.type
_entity_poly.pdbx_seq_one_letter_code
_entity_poly.pdbx_strand_id
1 'polypeptide(L)'
;MSLDVTAARVVHAVFGAAWTGSTLAVALFVVPAARSGVLDAAPVEWIADRFTKLSVASVLVMFLSGGHLAGNLYTFEVLAESSRGHLVLGMTGLWLVLAGLAHVATSRLTADGVDVAAAADDATPWFGAAGVVSVALLVLAGLL
;
A
#
# COMPACT_ATOMS: atom_id res chain seq x y z
N MET A 1 -5.88 -3.41 -27.77
CA MET A 1 -5.51 -4.04 -26.49
C MET A 1 -6.49 -5.15 -26.22
N SER A 2 -6.04 -6.33 -25.80
CA SER A 2 -6.93 -7.47 -25.52
C SER A 2 -7.74 -7.24 -24.24
N LEU A 3 -8.83 -7.99 -24.07
CA LEU A 3 -9.73 -7.85 -22.92
C LEU A 3 -9.01 -8.16 -21.60
N ASP A 4 -8.14 -9.16 -21.58
CA ASP A 4 -7.37 -9.59 -20.42
C ASP A 4 -6.38 -8.51 -19.95
N VAL A 5 -5.65 -7.87 -20.87
CA VAL A 5 -4.75 -6.74 -20.54
C VAL A 5 -5.54 -5.54 -20.01
N THR A 6 -6.73 -5.30 -20.56
CA THR A 6 -7.63 -4.24 -20.10
C THR A 6 -8.16 -4.53 -18.69
N ALA A 7 -8.64 -5.74 -18.46
CA ALA A 7 -9.10 -6.17 -17.15
C ALA A 7 -7.98 -6.10 -16.11
N ALA A 8 -6.78 -6.60 -16.44
CA ALA A 8 -5.61 -6.52 -15.58
C ALA A 8 -5.28 -5.07 -15.22
N ARG A 9 -5.29 -4.15 -16.20
CA ARG A 9 -5.02 -2.71 -15.94
C ARG A 9 -6.03 -2.09 -14.99
N VAL A 10 -7.32 -2.35 -15.20
CA VAL A 10 -8.38 -1.81 -14.32
C VAL A 10 -8.25 -2.37 -12.91
N VAL A 11 -8.10 -3.68 -12.78
CA VAL A 11 -7.93 -4.34 -11.47
C VAL A 11 -6.68 -3.82 -10.75
N HIS A 12 -5.56 -3.71 -11.46
CA HIS A 12 -4.31 -3.18 -10.94
C HIS A 12 -4.48 -1.76 -10.40
N ALA A 13 -5.09 -0.88 -11.19
CA ALA A 13 -5.32 0.52 -10.80
C ALA A 13 -6.27 0.64 -9.60
N VAL A 14 -7.36 -0.13 -9.57
CA VAL A 14 -8.33 -0.10 -8.47
C VAL A 14 -7.69 -0.54 -7.15
N PHE A 15 -6.95 -1.65 -7.14
CA PHE A 15 -6.27 -2.11 -5.94
C PHE A 15 -5.14 -1.17 -5.51
N GLY A 16 -4.40 -0.61 -6.47
CA GLY A 16 -3.36 0.37 -6.17
C GLY A 16 -3.92 1.63 -5.51
N ALA A 17 -5.04 2.15 -6.05
CA ALA A 17 -5.73 3.30 -5.48
C ALA A 17 -6.35 3.00 -4.11
N ALA A 18 -7.00 1.84 -3.96
CA ALA A 18 -7.59 1.44 -2.69
C ALA A 18 -6.53 1.29 -1.59
N TRP A 19 -5.40 0.64 -1.90
CA TRP A 19 -4.37 0.37 -0.90
C TRP A 19 -3.62 1.64 -0.47
N THR A 20 -3.20 2.47 -1.42
CA THR A 20 -2.56 3.76 -1.12
C THR A 20 -3.52 4.72 -0.43
N GLY A 21 -4.77 4.79 -0.87
CA GLY A 21 -5.81 5.61 -0.25
C GLY A 21 -6.11 5.20 1.19
N SER A 22 -6.27 3.90 1.46
CA SER A 22 -6.45 3.40 2.83
C SER A 22 -5.22 3.63 3.70
N THR A 23 -4.01 3.49 3.15
CA THR A 23 -2.77 3.78 3.89
C THR A 23 -2.73 5.23 4.34
N LEU A 24 -3.03 6.16 3.42
CA LEU A 24 -3.11 7.59 3.74
C LEU A 24 -4.21 7.87 4.76
N ALA A 25 -5.38 7.25 4.63
CA ALA A 25 -6.46 7.43 5.59
C ALA A 25 -6.09 6.95 7.00
N VAL A 26 -5.42 5.81 7.11
CA VAL A 26 -4.96 5.31 8.41
C VAL A 26 -3.89 6.22 9.00
N ALA A 27 -2.90 6.62 8.20
CA ALA A 27 -1.80 7.47 8.65
C ALA A 27 -2.27 8.88 9.07
N LEU A 28 -3.22 9.48 8.34
CA LEU A 28 -3.64 10.87 8.53
C LEU A 28 -4.82 11.04 9.48
N PHE A 29 -5.67 10.03 9.63
CA PHE A 29 -6.91 10.15 10.42
C PHE A 29 -6.96 9.15 11.57
N VAL A 30 -6.73 7.87 11.29
CA VAL A 30 -6.93 6.81 12.31
C VAL A 30 -5.85 6.85 13.38
N VAL A 31 -4.57 6.89 12.99
CA VAL A 31 -3.45 6.94 13.94
C VAL A 31 -3.52 8.20 14.81
N PRO A 32 -3.69 9.42 14.27
CA PRO A 32 -3.85 10.61 15.11
C PRO A 32 -5.06 10.54 16.05
N ALA A 33 -6.20 10.02 15.58
CA ALA A 33 -7.39 9.86 16.41
C ALA A 33 -7.16 8.89 17.58
N ALA A 34 -6.54 7.73 17.33
CA ALA A 34 -6.16 6.76 18.36
C ALA A 34 -5.20 7.36 19.40
N ARG A 35 -4.16 8.08 18.96
CA ARG A 35 -3.21 8.77 19.84
C ARG A 35 -3.85 9.81 20.75
N SER A 36 -4.84 10.52 20.22
CA SER A 36 -5.58 11.55 20.97
C SER A 36 -6.68 11.00 21.88
N GLY A 37 -6.87 9.67 21.91
CA GLY A 37 -7.93 9.02 22.70
C GLY A 37 -9.34 9.21 22.12
N VAL A 38 -9.46 9.62 20.84
CA VAL A 38 -10.76 9.73 20.16
C VAL A 38 -11.30 8.36 19.75
N LEU A 39 -10.41 7.39 19.49
CA LEU A 39 -10.77 6.01 19.16
C LEU A 39 -10.32 5.07 20.28
N ASP A 40 -11.26 4.27 20.77
CA ASP A 40 -10.99 3.16 21.68
C ASP A 40 -10.37 1.95 20.95
N ALA A 41 -9.98 0.93 21.71
CA ALA A 41 -9.29 -0.26 21.20
C ALA A 41 -10.08 -1.01 20.11
N ALA A 42 -11.36 -1.31 20.36
CA ALA A 42 -12.14 -2.16 19.45
C ALA A 42 -12.28 -1.57 18.03
N PRO A 43 -12.59 -0.27 17.83
CA PRO A 43 -12.53 0.35 16.50
C PRO A 43 -11.14 0.28 15.86
N VAL A 44 -10.07 0.53 16.62
CA VAL A 44 -8.69 0.51 16.10
C VAL A 44 -8.30 -0.88 15.63
N GLU A 45 -8.57 -1.91 16.44
CA GLU A 45 -8.32 -3.32 16.10
C GLU A 45 -9.10 -3.73 14.85
N TRP A 46 -10.38 -3.36 14.76
CA TRP A 46 -11.20 -3.65 13.59
C TRP A 46 -10.63 -3.00 12.32
N ILE A 47 -10.23 -1.72 12.38
CA ILE A 47 -9.64 -1.01 11.24
C ILE A 47 -8.31 -1.67 10.85
N ALA A 48 -7.45 -2.00 11.82
CA ALA A 48 -6.16 -2.63 11.57
C ALA A 48 -6.29 -4.02 10.93
N ASP A 49 -7.26 -4.84 11.37
CA ASP A 49 -7.59 -6.13 10.74
C ASP A 49 -8.03 -5.95 9.27
N ARG A 50 -8.94 -5.00 9.01
CA ARG A 50 -9.40 -4.73 7.63
C ARG A 50 -8.30 -4.18 6.74
N PHE A 51 -7.48 -3.28 7.26
CA PHE A 51 -6.33 -2.75 6.53
C PHE A 51 -5.29 -3.85 6.23
N THR A 52 -5.05 -4.77 7.17
CA THR A 52 -4.16 -5.91 6.96
C THR A 52 -4.69 -6.83 5.86
N LYS A 53 -6.00 -7.19 5.91
CA LYS A 53 -6.64 -8.01 4.87
C LYS A 53 -6.60 -7.35 3.50
N LEU A 54 -6.90 -6.04 3.43
CA LEU A 54 -6.78 -5.27 2.20
C LEU A 54 -5.34 -5.25 1.68
N SER A 55 -4.35 -5.08 2.56
CA SER A 55 -2.93 -5.06 2.19
C SER A 55 -2.49 -6.40 1.60
N VAL A 56 -2.85 -7.51 2.25
CA VAL A 56 -2.54 -8.87 1.73
C VAL A 56 -3.21 -9.10 0.38
N ALA A 57 -4.51 -8.77 0.25
CA ALA A 57 -5.22 -8.91 -1.02
C ALA A 57 -4.58 -8.05 -2.12
N SER A 58 -4.20 -6.81 -1.78
CA SER A 58 -3.55 -5.88 -2.71
C SER A 58 -2.20 -6.42 -3.17
N VAL A 59 -1.34 -6.88 -2.28
CA VAL A 59 -0.05 -7.49 -2.65
C VAL A 59 -0.24 -8.61 -3.69
N LEU A 60 -1.17 -9.53 -3.43
CA LEU A 60 -1.42 -10.66 -4.33
C LEU A 60 -1.98 -10.20 -5.68
N VAL A 61 -3.03 -9.38 -5.67
CA VAL A 61 -3.71 -8.91 -6.88
C VAL A 61 -2.79 -8.02 -7.71
N MET A 62 -2.04 -7.13 -7.07
CA MET A 62 -1.09 -6.22 -7.72
C MET A 62 0.08 -6.98 -8.34
N PHE A 63 0.60 -8.01 -7.65
CA PHE A 63 1.66 -8.86 -8.19
C PHE A 63 1.20 -9.61 -9.44
N LEU A 64 0.03 -10.25 -9.39
CA LEU A 64 -0.52 -11.01 -10.52
C LEU A 64 -0.87 -10.10 -11.70
N SER A 65 -1.63 -9.02 -11.45
CA SER A 65 -2.03 -8.09 -12.51
C SER A 65 -0.83 -7.31 -13.07
N GLY A 66 0.11 -6.90 -12.22
CA GLY A 66 1.33 -6.21 -12.62
C GLY A 66 2.25 -7.10 -13.43
N GLY A 67 2.42 -8.36 -13.03
CA GLY A 67 3.17 -9.36 -13.78
C GLY A 67 2.55 -9.62 -15.16
N HIS A 68 1.22 -9.76 -15.24
CA HIS A 68 0.51 -9.91 -16.52
C HIS A 68 0.71 -8.70 -17.44
N LEU A 69 0.58 -7.49 -16.90
CA LEU A 69 0.82 -6.25 -17.64
C LEU A 69 2.28 -6.14 -18.10
N ALA A 70 3.24 -6.44 -17.23
CA ALA A 70 4.66 -6.40 -17.55
C ALA A 70 4.99 -7.37 -18.69
N GLY A 71 4.54 -8.62 -18.60
CA GLY A 71 4.80 -9.66 -19.60
C GLY A 71 4.14 -9.41 -20.97
N ASN A 72 3.10 -8.59 -21.03
CA ASN A 72 2.42 -8.24 -22.29
C ASN A 72 2.85 -6.89 -22.88
N LEU A 73 3.34 -5.96 -22.05
CA LEU A 73 3.62 -4.59 -22.46
C LEU A 73 5.11 -4.27 -22.55
N TYR A 74 5.99 -5.15 -22.04
CA TYR A 74 7.42 -4.90 -21.99
C TYR A 74 8.23 -6.13 -22.37
N THR A 75 9.32 -5.92 -23.11
CA THR A 75 10.42 -6.89 -23.16
C THR A 75 11.39 -6.62 -22.00
N PHE A 76 12.31 -7.55 -21.77
CA PHE A 76 13.36 -7.37 -20.76
C PHE A 76 14.19 -6.11 -21.03
N GLU A 77 14.61 -5.90 -22.28
CA GLU A 77 15.40 -4.75 -22.71
C GLU A 77 14.65 -3.44 -22.45
N VAL A 78 13.36 -3.38 -22.80
CA VAL A 78 12.56 -2.18 -22.54
C VAL A 78 12.42 -1.90 -21.04
N LEU A 79 12.25 -2.94 -20.20
CA LEU A 79 12.22 -2.80 -18.74
C LEU A 79 13.55 -2.30 -18.18
N ALA A 80 14.67 -2.81 -18.68
CA ALA A 80 16.00 -2.54 -18.16
C ALA A 80 16.60 -1.21 -18.64
N GLU A 81 16.24 -0.75 -19.84
CA GLU A 81 16.96 0.35 -20.51
C GLU A 81 16.11 1.60 -20.75
N SER A 82 14.77 1.51 -20.68
CA SER A 82 13.90 2.66 -20.92
C SER A 82 13.50 3.38 -19.62
N SER A 83 13.30 4.70 -19.71
CA SER A 83 12.78 5.50 -18.58
C SER A 83 11.46 4.95 -18.07
N ARG A 84 10.56 4.54 -18.97
CA ARG A 84 9.26 3.94 -18.61
C ARG A 84 9.44 2.59 -17.89
N GLY A 85 10.40 1.78 -18.32
CA GLY A 85 10.78 0.53 -17.66
C GLY A 85 11.29 0.77 -16.23
N HIS A 86 12.18 1.75 -16.04
CA HIS A 86 12.67 2.13 -14.72
C HIS A 86 11.56 2.61 -13.79
N LEU A 87 10.57 3.35 -14.29
CA LEU A 87 9.39 3.73 -13.48
C LEU A 87 8.59 2.50 -13.02
N VAL A 88 8.40 1.49 -13.86
CA VAL A 88 7.73 0.23 -13.48
C VAL A 88 8.53 -0.55 -12.45
N LEU A 89 9.85 -0.68 -12.64
CA LEU A 89 10.72 -1.37 -11.68
C LEU A 89 10.76 -0.63 -10.34
N GLY A 90 10.90 0.69 -10.37
CA GLY A 90 10.86 1.54 -9.17
C GLY A 90 9.52 1.44 -8.44
N MET A 91 8.40 1.52 -9.17
CA MET A 91 7.06 1.32 -8.61
C MET A 91 6.91 -0.06 -7.98
N THR A 92 7.42 -1.12 -8.63
CA THR A 92 7.41 -2.49 -8.09
C THR A 92 8.18 -2.57 -6.78
N GLY A 93 9.37 -1.97 -6.71
CA GLY A 93 10.14 -1.87 -5.46
C GLY A 93 9.37 -1.13 -4.36
N LEU A 94 8.73 -0.01 -4.68
CA LEU A 94 7.93 0.76 -3.73
C LEU A 94 6.69 -0.01 -3.23
N TRP A 95 6.05 -0.83 -4.05
CA TRP A 95 4.97 -1.71 -3.59
C TRP A 95 5.46 -2.73 -2.54
N LEU A 96 6.65 -3.29 -2.72
CA LEU A 96 7.26 -4.20 -1.74
C LEU A 96 7.62 -3.46 -0.44
N VAL A 97 8.15 -2.24 -0.55
CA VAL A 97 8.41 -1.38 0.62
C VAL A 97 7.12 -1.07 1.36
N LEU A 98 6.05 -0.71 0.64
CA LEU A 98 4.74 -0.45 1.23
C LEU A 98 4.20 -1.71 1.94
N ALA A 99 4.35 -2.89 1.36
CA ALA A 99 3.95 -4.15 1.99
C ALA A 99 4.65 -4.37 3.35
N GLY A 100 5.98 -4.18 3.38
CA GLY A 100 6.77 -4.31 4.60
C GLY A 100 6.38 -3.26 5.65
N LEU A 101 6.26 -1.99 5.25
CA LEU A 101 5.85 -0.92 6.14
C LEU A 101 4.44 -1.13 6.70
N ALA A 102 3.48 -1.53 5.85
CA ALA A 102 2.10 -1.79 6.27
C ALA A 102 2.04 -2.92 7.31
N HIS A 103 2.82 -4.01 7.11
CA HIS A 103 2.90 -5.11 8.06
C HIS A 103 3.48 -4.67 9.40
N VAL A 104 4.62 -3.98 9.40
CA VAL A 104 5.24 -3.50 10.66
C VAL A 104 4.32 -2.50 11.36
N ALA A 105 3.73 -1.56 10.63
CA ALA A 105 2.86 -0.53 11.17
C ALA A 105 1.62 -1.13 11.84
N THR A 106 0.95 -2.10 11.21
CA THR A 106 -0.22 -2.76 11.83
C THR A 106 0.17 -3.62 13.03
N SER A 107 1.29 -4.35 12.96
CA SER A 107 1.77 -5.12 14.11
C SER A 107 2.09 -4.26 15.33
N ARG A 108 2.57 -3.02 15.14
CA ARG A 108 2.75 -2.06 16.24
C ARG A 108 1.42 -1.53 16.78
N LEU A 109 0.48 -1.24 15.88
CA LEU A 109 -0.81 -0.67 16.26
C LEU A 109 -1.70 -1.64 17.05
N THR A 110 -1.54 -2.95 16.83
CA THR A 110 -2.32 -4.00 17.49
C THR A 110 -1.47 -4.82 18.48
N ALA A 111 -0.48 -4.20 19.12
CA ALA A 111 0.37 -4.88 20.09
C ALA A 111 -0.44 -5.24 21.35
N ASP A 112 -0.50 -6.54 21.69
CA ASP A 112 -1.28 -7.03 22.82
C ASP A 112 -0.86 -6.42 24.16
N GLY A 113 -1.85 -6.05 24.97
CA GLY A 113 -1.62 -5.54 26.34
C GLY A 113 -1.03 -4.12 26.40
N VAL A 114 -0.95 -3.43 25.27
CA VAL A 114 -0.50 -2.03 25.19
C VAL A 114 -1.72 -1.10 25.12
N ASP A 115 -1.64 0.03 25.80
CA ASP A 115 -2.63 1.09 25.66
C ASP A 115 -2.70 1.60 24.20
N VAL A 116 -3.90 1.85 23.70
CA VAL A 116 -4.14 2.20 22.29
C VAL A 116 -3.38 3.45 21.87
N ALA A 117 -3.31 4.47 22.74
CA ALA A 117 -2.60 5.69 22.42
C ALA A 117 -1.08 5.44 22.33
N ALA A 118 -0.54 4.62 23.23
CA ALA A 118 0.87 4.21 23.20
C ALA A 118 1.21 3.35 21.97
N ALA A 119 0.35 2.40 21.60
CA ALA A 119 0.51 1.59 20.40
C ALA A 119 0.45 2.44 19.12
N ALA A 120 -0.45 3.43 19.08
CA ALA A 120 -0.56 4.37 17.97
C ALA A 120 0.64 5.34 17.89
N ASP A 121 1.20 5.76 19.03
CA ASP A 121 2.46 6.51 19.10
C ASP A 121 3.61 5.69 18.48
N ASP A 122 3.77 4.41 18.83
CA ASP A 122 4.81 3.53 18.28
C ASP A 122 4.62 3.24 16.77
N ALA A 123 3.36 3.11 16.32
CA ALA A 123 3.04 2.87 14.91
C ALA A 123 3.18 4.11 14.00
N THR A 124 3.17 5.31 14.58
CA THR A 124 3.18 6.59 13.85
C THR A 124 4.30 6.72 12.80
N PRO A 125 5.59 6.51 13.13
CA PRO A 125 6.66 6.66 12.13
C PRO A 125 6.50 5.70 10.94
N TRP A 126 5.98 4.49 11.19
CA TRP A 126 5.77 3.47 10.17
C TRP A 126 4.61 3.81 9.23
N PHE A 127 3.47 4.24 9.76
CA PHE A 127 2.36 4.73 8.94
C PHE A 127 2.71 6.03 8.21
N GLY A 128 3.51 6.91 8.82
CA GLY A 128 4.04 8.10 8.17
C GLY A 128 4.90 7.76 6.95
N ALA A 129 5.87 6.85 7.11
CA ALA A 129 6.69 6.36 6.00
C ALA A 129 5.84 5.67 4.91
N ALA A 130 4.87 4.85 5.31
CA ALA A 130 3.95 4.20 4.38
C ALA A 130 3.09 5.22 3.60
N GLY A 131 2.68 6.31 4.24
CA GLY A 131 1.99 7.44 3.61
C GLY A 131 2.86 8.13 2.56
N VAL A 132 4.13 8.42 2.86
CA VAL A 132 5.08 8.99 1.89
C VAL A 132 5.26 8.07 0.69
N VAL A 133 5.46 6.77 0.92
CA VAL A 133 5.57 5.76 -0.14
C VAL A 133 4.28 5.70 -0.97
N SER A 134 3.12 5.80 -0.33
CA SER A 134 1.82 5.84 -1.03
C SER A 134 1.70 7.04 -1.96
N VAL A 135 2.13 8.23 -1.53
CA VAL A 135 2.15 9.42 -2.40
C VAL A 135 3.12 9.22 -3.57
N ALA A 136 4.32 8.68 -3.31
CA ALA A 136 5.29 8.39 -4.37
C ALA A 136 4.74 7.40 -5.41
N LEU A 137 4.04 6.34 -4.96
CA LEU A 137 3.37 5.39 -5.83
C LEU A 137 2.27 6.03 -6.70
N LEU A 138 1.45 6.91 -6.13
CA LEU A 138 0.44 7.67 -6.86
C LEU A 138 1.07 8.59 -7.92
N VAL A 139 2.18 9.24 -7.59
CA VAL A 139 2.94 10.05 -8.56
C VAL A 139 3.48 9.19 -9.70
N LEU A 140 4.14 8.06 -9.40
CA LEU A 140 4.63 7.16 -10.43
C LEU A 140 3.50 6.59 -11.30
N ALA A 141 2.32 6.34 -10.71
CA ALA A 141 1.15 5.89 -11.46
C ALA A 141 0.62 6.96 -12.41
N GLY A 142 0.64 8.24 -12.03
CA GLY A 142 0.29 9.34 -12.93
C GLY A 142 1.28 9.57 -14.07
N LEU A 143 2.53 9.11 -13.92
CA LEU A 143 3.58 9.21 -14.94
C LEU A 143 3.57 8.03 -15.95
N LEU A 144 2.80 6.97 -15.70
CA LEU A 144 2.79 5.72 -16.47
C LEU A 144 1.54 5.52 -17.34
#